data_AF-A0A260B8H5-F1
#
_entry.id   AF-A0A260B8H5-F1
#
_cell.length_a   1.000
_cell.length_b   1.000
_cell.length_c   1.000
_cell.angle_alpha   90.00
_cell.angle_beta   90.00
_cell.angle_gamma   90.00
#
_symmetry.space_group_name_H-M   'P 1'
#
loop_
_entity.id
_entity.type
_entity.pdbx_description
1 polymer ?
#
loop_
_entity_poly.entity_id
_entity_poly.type
_entity_poly.pdbx_seq_one_letter_code
_entity_poly.pdbx_strand_id
1 'polypeptide(L)'
;MYSSQKAYAESGDKEMATALARMLMRLAVEEPRTATDVLYRQAVECIPKLAQEHVHALSVIVVLTQLWESDVETVDQVIDSLDTALGPFYGKVPKSNFDYQYMSGCGAGQTLIGPTPYSRISETYMWLLHHTTEDSSLPEALASGDYKDAMECVHGTNNLYRVSKAGYRKHGFEGGHFPAFGLGNPIQVHLQNKRFSDEELRAAIAPKNPELVELFDTLRATSALAFELSAIGHTIGLENFKSVGGDTTVSAEDNWKNL
;
A
#
# COMPACT_ATOMS: atom_id res chain seq x y z
N MET A 1 -13.28 6.01 -27.32
CA MET A 1 -14.01 7.31 -27.34
C MET A 1 -15.51 7.12 -27.12
N TYR A 2 -16.17 6.21 -27.86
CA TYR A 2 -17.60 5.91 -27.63
C TYR A 2 -17.88 5.29 -26.25
N SER A 3 -17.03 4.38 -25.75
CA SER A 3 -17.16 3.77 -24.41
C SER A 3 -17.00 4.77 -23.26
N SER A 4 -16.09 5.75 -23.39
CA SER A 4 -15.87 6.77 -22.38
C SER A 4 -16.96 7.83 -22.32
N GLN A 5 -17.48 8.23 -23.48
CA GLN A 5 -18.67 9.09 -23.55
C GLN A 5 -19.92 8.38 -23.04
N LYS A 6 -20.08 7.08 -23.33
CA LYS A 6 -21.18 6.26 -22.84
C LYS A 6 -21.10 6.06 -21.32
N ALA A 7 -19.93 5.70 -20.78
CA ALA A 7 -19.74 5.57 -19.33
C ALA A 7 -20.01 6.88 -18.58
N TYR A 8 -19.54 8.03 -19.10
CA TYR A 8 -19.87 9.35 -18.54
C TYR A 8 -21.35 9.67 -18.64
N ALA A 9 -22.01 9.31 -19.75
CA ALA A 9 -23.46 9.50 -19.90
C ALA A 9 -24.28 8.59 -18.98
N GLU A 10 -23.75 7.42 -18.62
CA GLU A 10 -24.39 6.44 -17.73
C GLU A 10 -24.13 6.72 -16.23
N SER A 11 -22.96 7.25 -15.85
CA SER A 11 -22.57 7.47 -14.45
C SER A 11 -22.48 8.94 -14.01
N GLY A 12 -22.28 9.88 -14.94
CA GLY A 12 -22.04 11.31 -14.64
C GLY A 12 -20.67 11.60 -13.99
N ASP A 13 -19.80 10.61 -13.84
CA ASP A 13 -18.58 10.71 -13.05
C ASP A 13 -17.37 11.15 -13.90
N LYS A 14 -16.82 12.33 -13.58
CA LYS A 14 -15.68 12.92 -14.28
C LYS A 14 -14.35 12.20 -13.99
N GLU A 15 -14.17 11.63 -12.80
CA GLU A 15 -12.91 10.98 -12.41
C GLU A 15 -12.74 9.66 -13.16
N MET A 16 -13.80 8.84 -13.17
CA MET A 16 -13.89 7.61 -13.96
C MET A 16 -13.73 7.87 -15.46
N ALA A 17 -14.39 8.93 -15.99
CA ALA A 17 -14.22 9.33 -17.39
C ALA A 17 -12.78 9.74 -17.71
N THR A 18 -12.10 10.42 -16.78
CA THR A 18 -10.70 10.83 -16.94
C THR A 18 -9.76 9.63 -16.94
N ALA A 19 -9.92 8.69 -15.99
CA ALA A 19 -9.13 7.47 -15.94
C ALA A 19 -9.28 6.65 -17.23
N LEU A 20 -10.52 6.49 -17.71
CA LEU A 20 -10.82 5.77 -18.94
C LEU A 20 -10.24 6.48 -20.18
N ALA A 21 -10.29 7.82 -20.23
CA ALA A 21 -9.67 8.58 -21.30
C ALA A 21 -8.13 8.39 -21.32
N ARG A 22 -7.47 8.36 -20.15
CA ARG A 22 -6.03 8.09 -20.05
C ARG A 22 -5.67 6.70 -20.56
N MET A 23 -6.42 5.67 -20.18
CA MET A 23 -6.22 4.31 -20.70
C MET A 23 -6.40 4.23 -22.21
N LEU A 24 -7.43 4.89 -22.75
CA LEU A 24 -7.66 4.95 -24.20
C LEU A 24 -6.55 5.70 -24.94
N MET A 25 -5.97 6.75 -24.35
CA MET A 25 -4.80 7.44 -24.92
C MET A 25 -3.57 6.52 -24.91
N ARG A 26 -3.34 5.76 -23.84
CA ARG A 26 -2.25 4.76 -23.80
C ARG A 26 -2.41 3.69 -24.87
N LEU A 27 -3.62 3.14 -25.01
CA LEU A 27 -3.96 2.20 -26.09
C LEU A 27 -3.73 2.76 -27.50
N ALA A 28 -3.84 4.08 -27.69
CA ALA A 28 -3.63 4.71 -28.99
C ALA A 28 -2.15 4.85 -29.37
N VAL A 29 -1.25 4.76 -28.39
CA VAL A 29 0.21 4.90 -28.57
C VAL A 29 0.91 3.54 -28.59
N GLU A 30 0.35 2.53 -27.91
CA GLU A 30 0.95 1.19 -27.79
C GLU A 30 0.94 0.42 -29.12
N GLU A 31 1.98 -0.38 -29.38
CA GLU A 31 1.97 -1.31 -30.51
C GLU A 31 0.84 -2.36 -30.32
N PRO A 32 0.03 -2.62 -31.36
CA PRO A 32 -1.06 -3.58 -31.27
C PRO A 32 -0.57 -4.98 -30.89
N ARG A 33 -1.31 -5.65 -30.00
CA ARG A 33 -1.07 -7.04 -29.53
C ARG A 33 0.12 -7.24 -28.59
N THR A 34 0.65 -6.18 -27.99
CA THR A 34 1.52 -6.33 -26.81
C THR A 34 0.71 -6.80 -25.59
N ALA A 35 1.37 -7.40 -24.60
CA ALA A 35 0.71 -7.78 -23.34
C ALA A 35 0.07 -6.56 -22.65
N THR A 36 0.74 -5.42 -22.72
CA THR A 36 0.25 -4.11 -22.26
C THR A 36 -1.02 -3.67 -22.99
N ASP A 37 -1.08 -3.76 -24.33
CA ASP A 37 -2.30 -3.46 -25.12
C ASP A 37 -3.47 -4.36 -24.71
N VAL A 38 -3.25 -5.67 -24.58
CA VAL A 38 -4.29 -6.61 -24.13
C VAL A 38 -4.82 -6.24 -22.74
N LEU A 39 -3.92 -5.91 -21.82
CA LEU A 39 -4.27 -5.54 -20.44
C LEU A 39 -5.12 -4.27 -20.39
N TYR A 40 -4.71 -3.20 -21.09
CA TYR A 40 -5.49 -1.96 -21.12
C TYR A 40 -6.86 -2.14 -21.77
N ARG A 41 -6.99 -3.00 -22.80
CA ARG A 41 -8.30 -3.33 -23.39
C ARG A 41 -9.21 -4.00 -22.37
N GLN A 42 -8.69 -4.99 -21.64
CA GLN A 42 -9.45 -5.67 -20.59
C GLN A 42 -9.84 -4.70 -19.46
N ALA A 43 -8.96 -3.77 -19.08
CA ALA A 43 -9.29 -2.73 -18.12
C ALA A 43 -10.41 -1.79 -18.61
N VAL A 44 -10.36 -1.35 -19.87
CA VAL A 44 -11.41 -0.53 -20.50
C VAL A 44 -12.76 -1.24 -20.56
N GLU A 45 -12.77 -2.58 -20.68
CA GLU A 45 -14.00 -3.39 -20.62
C GLU A 45 -14.49 -3.66 -19.19
N CYS A 46 -13.59 -3.67 -18.21
CA CYS A 46 -13.89 -3.93 -16.81
C CYS A 46 -14.43 -2.68 -16.11
N ILE A 47 -13.79 -1.52 -16.29
CA ILE A 47 -14.14 -0.25 -15.62
C ILE A 47 -15.64 0.06 -15.65
N PRO A 48 -16.36 -0.02 -16.79
CA PRO A 48 -17.78 0.36 -16.85
C PRO A 48 -18.70 -0.53 -16.01
N LYS A 49 -18.23 -1.70 -15.55
CA LYS A 49 -18.99 -2.61 -14.68
C LYS A 49 -18.84 -2.26 -13.20
N LEU A 50 -17.87 -1.41 -12.86
CA LEU A 50 -17.54 -1.07 -11.48
C LEU A 50 -18.24 0.23 -11.07
N ALA A 51 -18.71 0.28 -9.82
CA ALA A 51 -19.12 1.54 -9.21
C ALA A 51 -17.88 2.39 -8.88
N GLN A 52 -18.07 3.70 -8.71
CA GLN A 52 -16.96 4.60 -8.39
C GLN A 52 -16.25 4.20 -7.08
N GLU A 53 -17.00 3.79 -6.06
CA GLU A 53 -16.43 3.29 -4.80
C GLU A 53 -15.55 2.03 -4.99
N HIS A 54 -15.89 1.16 -5.95
CA HIS A 54 -15.05 0.00 -6.30
C HIS A 54 -13.72 0.47 -6.90
N VAL A 55 -13.76 1.46 -7.79
CA VAL A 55 -12.56 2.05 -8.40
C VAL A 55 -11.68 2.72 -7.33
N HIS A 56 -12.28 3.44 -6.37
CA HIS A 56 -11.56 4.00 -5.23
C HIS A 56 -10.92 2.93 -4.36
N ALA A 57 -11.62 1.83 -4.08
CA ALA A 57 -11.05 0.71 -3.33
C ALA A 57 -9.81 0.12 -4.01
N LEU A 58 -9.84 -0.03 -5.35
CA LEU A 58 -8.68 -0.48 -6.11
C LEU A 58 -7.50 0.48 -5.93
N SER A 59 -7.72 1.80 -6.00
CA SER A 59 -6.67 2.80 -5.76
C SER A 59 -6.10 2.71 -4.35
N VAL A 60 -6.95 2.60 -3.33
CA VAL A 60 -6.51 2.48 -1.93
C VAL A 60 -5.67 1.21 -1.72
N ILE A 61 -6.08 0.08 -2.30
CA ILE A 61 -5.30 -1.17 -2.24
C ILE A 61 -3.95 -1.00 -2.94
N VAL A 62 -3.89 -0.38 -4.13
CA VAL A 62 -2.63 -0.08 -4.83
C VAL A 62 -1.71 0.76 -3.95
N VAL A 63 -2.23 1.82 -3.33
CA VAL A 63 -1.43 2.67 -2.44
C VAL A 63 -0.86 1.85 -1.27
N LEU A 64 -1.72 1.17 -0.52
CA LEU A 64 -1.32 0.46 0.70
C LEU A 64 -0.43 -0.76 0.45
N THR A 65 -0.47 -1.36 -0.74
CA THR A 65 0.29 -2.58 -1.04
C THR A 65 1.51 -2.34 -1.91
N GLN A 66 1.58 -1.22 -2.64
CA GLN A 66 2.61 -1.02 -3.65
C GLN A 66 3.21 0.38 -3.71
N LEU A 67 2.53 1.42 -3.20
CA LEU A 67 3.07 2.78 -3.20
C LEU A 67 3.44 3.17 -1.77
N TRP A 68 4.71 2.98 -1.43
CA TRP A 68 5.26 3.31 -0.12
C TRP A 68 6.40 4.31 -0.27
N GLU A 69 6.42 5.29 0.62
CA GLU A 69 7.47 6.30 0.66
C GLU A 69 8.67 5.79 1.45
N SER A 70 9.82 5.69 0.79
CA SER A 70 11.04 5.16 1.43
C SER A 70 11.76 6.18 2.31
N ASP A 71 11.37 7.46 2.25
CA ASP A 71 12.06 8.58 2.90
C ASP A 71 11.34 9.20 4.10
N VAL A 72 10.75 8.33 4.92
CA VAL A 72 10.19 8.73 6.22
C VAL A 72 11.17 8.43 7.36
N GLU A 73 11.18 9.30 8.37
CA GLU A 73 12.02 9.17 9.57
C GLU A 73 11.21 9.18 10.87
N THR A 74 9.97 9.65 10.83
CA THR A 74 9.09 9.79 12.00
C THR A 74 7.71 9.23 11.74
N VAL A 75 7.01 8.83 12.81
CA VAL A 75 5.63 8.33 12.74
C VAL A 75 4.70 9.41 12.18
N ASP A 76 4.95 10.68 12.50
CA ASP A 76 4.23 11.83 11.94
C ASP A 76 4.33 11.88 10.41
N GLN A 77 5.53 11.78 9.85
CA GLN A 77 5.74 11.77 8.40
C GLN A 77 5.04 10.60 7.70
N VAL A 78 4.97 9.42 8.35
CA VAL A 78 4.19 8.28 7.82
C VAL A 78 2.72 8.63 7.75
N ILE A 79 2.17 9.24 8.80
CA ILE A 79 0.76 9.64 8.86
C ILE A 79 0.46 10.70 7.80
N ASP A 80 1.30 11.72 7.68
CA ASP A 80 1.14 12.80 6.71
C ASP A 80 1.23 12.30 5.26
N SER A 81 2.14 11.35 4.99
CA SER A 81 2.28 10.69 3.69
C SER A 81 1.03 9.88 3.32
N LEU A 82 0.53 9.08 4.27
CA LEU A 82 -0.69 8.30 4.09
C LEU A 82 -1.93 9.20 3.94
N ASP A 83 -2.01 10.30 4.67
CA ASP A 83 -3.09 11.29 4.53
C ASP A 83 -3.07 11.94 3.15
N THR A 84 -1.90 12.39 2.71
CA THR A 84 -1.73 12.99 1.38
C THR A 84 -2.15 12.03 0.27
N ALA A 85 -1.78 10.75 0.38
CA ALA A 85 -2.10 9.76 -0.63
C ALA A 85 -3.56 9.27 -0.58
N LEU A 86 -4.12 9.08 0.62
CA LEU A 86 -5.43 8.43 0.81
C LEU A 86 -6.59 9.41 1.05
N GLY A 87 -6.30 10.67 1.39
CA GLY A 87 -7.27 11.72 1.63
C GLY A 87 -8.34 11.87 0.55
N PRO A 88 -8.01 11.78 -0.76
CA PRO A 88 -9.01 11.81 -1.82
C PRO A 88 -10.09 10.71 -1.73
N PHE A 89 -9.85 9.63 -0.99
CA PHE A 89 -10.73 8.46 -0.89
C PHE A 89 -11.48 8.34 0.45
N TYR A 90 -11.29 9.29 1.38
CA TYR A 90 -11.98 9.26 2.68
C TYR A 90 -13.51 9.23 2.52
N GLY A 91 -14.14 8.24 3.15
CA GLY A 91 -15.58 8.01 3.07
C GLY A 91 -16.11 7.54 1.69
N LYS A 92 -15.23 7.28 0.70
CA LYS A 92 -15.62 6.93 -0.67
C LYS A 92 -15.31 5.48 -1.07
N VAL A 93 -14.97 4.62 -0.11
CA VAL A 93 -14.72 3.19 -0.33
C VAL A 93 -15.93 2.34 0.08
N PRO A 94 -16.05 1.12 -0.45
CA PRO A 94 -17.17 0.22 -0.13
C PRO A 94 -17.18 -0.15 1.34
N LYS A 95 -18.39 -0.30 1.88
CA LYS A 95 -18.63 -0.64 3.29
C LYS A 95 -19.06 -2.10 3.49
N SER A 96 -19.09 -2.90 2.43
CA SER A 96 -19.53 -4.30 2.45
C SER A 96 -18.54 -5.23 1.77
N ASN A 97 -18.39 -6.44 2.31
CA ASN A 97 -17.61 -7.52 1.70
C ASN A 97 -18.19 -7.95 0.35
N PHE A 98 -19.48 -7.75 0.13
CA PHE A 98 -20.15 -8.12 -1.12
C PHE A 98 -19.58 -7.34 -2.31
N ASP A 99 -19.17 -6.08 -2.10
CA ASP A 99 -18.57 -5.25 -3.15
C ASP A 99 -17.27 -5.85 -3.67
N TYR A 100 -16.42 -6.37 -2.78
CA TYR A 100 -15.17 -7.04 -3.16
C TYR A 100 -15.44 -8.38 -3.88
N GLN A 101 -16.50 -9.10 -3.50
CA GLN A 101 -16.93 -10.30 -4.24
C GLN A 101 -17.43 -9.94 -5.65
N TYR A 102 -18.20 -8.87 -5.78
CA TYR A 102 -18.67 -8.36 -7.06
C TYR A 102 -17.51 -7.93 -7.96
N MET A 103 -16.54 -7.17 -7.41
CA MET A 103 -15.31 -6.78 -8.09
C MET A 103 -14.52 -8.01 -8.58
N SER A 104 -14.49 -9.09 -7.79
CA SER A 104 -13.89 -10.36 -8.21
C SER A 104 -14.61 -10.97 -9.41
N GLY A 105 -15.95 -10.99 -9.39
CA GLY A 105 -16.77 -11.43 -10.53
C GLY A 105 -16.57 -10.59 -11.80
N CYS A 106 -16.14 -9.33 -11.65
CA CYS A 106 -15.80 -8.44 -12.77
C CYS A 106 -14.36 -8.63 -13.30
N GLY A 107 -13.55 -9.47 -12.64
CA GLY A 107 -12.15 -9.72 -13.01
C GLY A 107 -11.15 -8.72 -12.45
N ALA A 108 -11.56 -7.84 -11.51
CA ALA A 108 -10.66 -6.85 -10.91
C ALA A 108 -9.71 -7.46 -9.85
N GLY A 109 -9.95 -8.69 -9.42
CA GLY A 109 -9.13 -9.36 -8.41
C GLY A 109 -9.79 -10.59 -7.81
N GLN A 110 -9.25 -11.05 -6.69
CA GLN A 110 -9.76 -12.21 -5.94
C GLN A 110 -9.59 -11.99 -4.44
N THR A 111 -10.51 -12.55 -3.65
CA THR A 111 -10.40 -12.48 -2.18
C THR A 111 -9.64 -13.68 -1.64
N LEU A 112 -8.58 -13.43 -0.88
CA LEU A 112 -7.77 -14.42 -0.19
C LEU A 112 -7.74 -14.12 1.32
N ILE A 113 -6.65 -14.49 2.00
CA ILE A 113 -6.32 -14.03 3.34
C ILE A 113 -5.33 -12.88 3.19
N GLY A 114 -5.61 -11.76 3.83
CA GLY A 114 -4.73 -10.59 3.80
C GLY A 114 -4.56 -9.95 5.18
N PRO A 115 -3.57 -9.06 5.32
CA PRO A 115 -3.36 -8.33 6.56
C PRO A 115 -4.45 -7.28 6.77
N THR A 116 -4.53 -6.74 7.98
CA THR A 116 -5.24 -5.49 8.24
C THR A 116 -4.45 -4.31 7.67
N PRO A 117 -5.07 -3.14 7.42
CA PRO A 117 -4.33 -1.93 7.03
C PRO A 117 -3.25 -1.55 8.04
N TYR A 118 -3.54 -1.68 9.34
CA TYR A 118 -2.56 -1.41 10.39
C TYR A 118 -1.37 -2.37 10.34
N SER A 119 -1.61 -3.69 10.27
CA SER A 119 -0.53 -4.68 10.16
C SER A 119 0.30 -4.45 8.90
N ARG A 120 -0.34 -4.13 7.76
CA ARG A 120 0.36 -3.82 6.52
C ARG A 120 1.29 -2.61 6.68
N ILE A 121 0.83 -1.54 7.30
CA ILE A 121 1.64 -0.33 7.52
C ILE A 121 2.79 -0.62 8.48
N SER A 122 2.52 -1.33 9.57
CA SER A 122 3.56 -1.76 10.52
C SER A 122 4.62 -2.67 9.87
N GLU A 123 4.24 -3.49 8.90
CA GLU A 123 5.18 -4.30 8.09
C GLU A 123 6.00 -3.44 7.14
N THR A 124 5.33 -2.52 6.43
CA THR A 124 5.98 -1.63 5.47
C THR A 124 7.01 -0.74 6.16
N TYR A 125 6.69 -0.18 7.32
CA TYR A 125 7.54 0.77 8.06
C TYR A 125 8.14 0.16 9.32
N MET A 126 8.52 -1.11 9.25
CA MET A 126 8.93 -1.90 10.42
C MET A 126 10.17 -1.34 11.14
N TRP A 127 11.07 -0.65 10.45
CA TRP A 127 12.22 0.04 11.07
C TRP A 127 11.82 1.24 11.93
N LEU A 128 10.58 1.72 11.80
CA LEU A 128 10.07 2.89 12.51
C LEU A 128 8.96 2.51 13.50
N LEU A 129 8.10 1.57 13.12
CA LEU A 129 6.92 1.15 13.89
C LEU A 129 7.19 -0.07 14.77
N HIS A 130 8.21 0.03 15.62
CA HIS A 130 8.55 -0.98 16.62
C HIS A 130 8.94 -0.33 17.95
N HIS A 131 8.78 -1.08 19.04
CA HIS A 131 9.18 -0.67 20.37
C HIS A 131 10.70 -0.66 20.52
N THR A 132 11.23 0.33 21.22
CA THR A 132 12.64 0.38 21.61
C THR A 132 12.97 -0.78 22.55
N THR A 133 14.23 -1.21 22.55
CA THR A 133 14.69 -2.35 23.33
C THR A 133 15.81 -1.93 24.28
N GLU A 134 15.72 -2.36 25.53
CA GLU A 134 16.77 -2.15 26.51
C GLU A 134 18.02 -2.98 26.16
N ASP A 135 19.21 -2.44 26.39
CA ASP A 135 20.49 -3.10 26.10
C ASP A 135 20.56 -4.54 26.63
N SER A 136 20.14 -4.76 27.89
CA SER A 136 20.13 -6.07 28.54
C SER A 136 19.16 -7.08 27.93
N SER A 137 18.22 -6.62 27.11
CA SER A 137 17.20 -7.44 26.45
C SER A 137 17.46 -7.61 24.95
N LEU A 138 18.56 -7.06 24.43
CA LEU A 138 18.95 -7.27 23.05
C LEU A 138 19.39 -8.73 22.84
N PRO A 139 18.92 -9.38 21.76
CA PRO A 139 19.46 -10.67 21.35
C PRO A 139 20.97 -10.60 21.14
N GLU A 140 21.70 -11.64 21.54
CA GLU A 140 23.17 -11.71 21.42
C GLU A 140 23.66 -11.40 20.00
N ALA A 141 22.94 -11.89 18.98
CA ALA A 141 23.25 -11.62 17.57
C ALA A 141 23.17 -10.13 17.17
N LEU A 142 22.37 -9.32 17.88
CA LEU A 142 22.26 -7.87 17.67
C LEU A 142 23.20 -7.08 18.59
N ALA A 143 23.47 -7.59 19.80
CA ALA A 143 24.35 -6.95 20.78
C ALA A 143 25.85 -7.11 20.44
N SER A 144 26.22 -8.25 19.84
CA SER A 144 27.60 -8.58 19.48
C SER A 144 27.62 -9.34 18.15
N GLY A 145 28.20 -8.75 17.12
CA GLY A 145 28.33 -9.39 15.80
C GLY A 145 28.19 -8.42 14.64
N ASP A 146 27.86 -8.98 13.48
CA ASP A 146 27.77 -8.28 12.19
C ASP A 146 26.60 -7.28 12.09
N TYR A 147 25.65 -7.33 13.04
CA TYR A 147 24.44 -6.49 13.07
C TYR A 147 24.53 -5.32 14.06
N LYS A 148 25.65 -5.14 14.76
CA LYS A 148 25.78 -4.08 15.77
C LYS A 148 25.63 -2.68 15.17
N ASP A 149 26.09 -2.49 13.94
CA ASP A 149 25.93 -1.24 13.18
C ASP A 149 24.47 -1.00 12.74
N ALA A 150 23.61 -2.01 12.87
CA ALA A 150 22.18 -1.87 12.59
C ALA A 150 21.40 -1.24 13.74
N MET A 151 21.96 -1.23 14.95
CA MET A 151 21.34 -0.68 16.14
C MET A 151 21.85 0.75 16.38
N GLU A 152 20.94 1.65 16.71
CA GLU A 152 21.27 2.99 17.18
C GLU A 152 20.69 3.25 18.56
N CYS A 153 21.46 3.98 19.36
CA CYS A 153 21.02 4.43 20.68
C CYS A 153 20.03 5.58 20.52
N VAL A 154 18.90 5.50 21.22
CA VAL A 154 17.86 6.52 21.17
C VAL A 154 18.37 7.77 21.89
N HIS A 155 18.31 8.92 21.22
CA HIS A 155 18.86 10.17 21.72
C HIS A 155 18.29 10.51 23.10
N GLY A 156 19.18 10.80 24.07
CA GLY A 156 18.79 11.17 25.44
C GLY A 156 18.67 10.01 26.42
N THR A 157 18.89 8.76 25.99
CA THR A 157 18.92 7.58 26.88
C THR A 157 20.13 6.71 26.56
N ASN A 158 20.91 6.30 27.56
CA ASN A 158 22.10 5.47 27.31
C ASN A 158 21.79 3.97 27.14
N ASN A 159 20.56 3.54 27.40
CA ASN A 159 20.21 2.12 27.54
C ASN A 159 19.12 1.65 26.58
N LEU A 160 18.54 2.52 25.74
CA LEU A 160 17.50 2.16 24.79
C LEU A 160 18.05 2.19 23.38
N TYR A 161 17.80 1.10 22.67
CA TYR A 161 18.25 0.88 21.30
C TYR A 161 17.05 0.68 20.38
N ARG A 162 17.22 1.08 19.13
CA ARG A 162 16.29 0.77 18.03
C ARG A 162 17.09 0.37 16.80
N VAL A 163 16.44 -0.32 15.87
CA VAL A 163 17.04 -0.59 14.57
C VAL A 163 17.05 0.71 13.77
N SER A 164 18.22 1.14 13.30
CA SER A 164 18.35 2.33 12.46
C SER A 164 17.83 2.06 11.05
N LYS A 165 17.38 3.10 10.35
CA LYS A 165 16.98 3.00 8.92
C LYS A 165 18.14 2.44 8.06
N ALA A 166 19.37 2.88 8.34
CA ALA A 166 20.57 2.40 7.65
C ALA A 166 20.84 0.91 7.93
N GLY A 167 20.69 0.51 9.20
CA GLY A 167 20.79 -0.87 9.64
C GLY A 167 19.78 -1.79 8.98
N TYR A 168 18.51 -1.37 9.00
CA TYR A 168 17.43 -2.09 8.36
C TYR A 168 17.64 -2.23 6.84
N ARG A 169 18.10 -1.17 6.16
CA ARG A 169 18.40 -1.25 4.71
C ARG A 169 19.58 -2.16 4.40
N LYS A 170 20.66 -2.07 5.18
CA LYS A 170 21.89 -2.85 4.95
C LYS A 170 21.66 -4.34 5.18
N HIS A 171 20.92 -4.68 6.23
CA HIS A 171 20.86 -6.04 6.75
C HIS A 171 19.48 -6.67 6.66
N GLY A 172 18.41 -5.88 6.51
CA GLY A 172 17.03 -6.35 6.37
C GLY A 172 16.58 -6.56 4.91
N PHE A 173 17.31 -5.99 3.94
CA PHE A 173 17.00 -6.09 2.51
C PHE A 173 18.20 -6.62 1.71
N GLU A 174 18.55 -7.90 1.87
CA GLU A 174 19.31 -8.59 0.83
C GLU A 174 18.34 -8.92 -0.33
N GLY A 175 18.39 -8.16 -1.42
CA GLY A 175 17.80 -8.56 -2.71
C GLY A 175 16.47 -7.92 -3.12
N GLY A 176 16.03 -6.81 -2.52
CA GLY A 176 14.92 -5.99 -3.05
C GLY A 176 13.51 -6.61 -2.96
N HIS A 177 13.37 -7.78 -2.33
CA HIS A 177 12.09 -8.39 -2.03
C HIS A 177 11.92 -8.50 -0.51
N PHE A 178 10.73 -8.14 0.01
CA PHE A 178 10.33 -8.54 1.35
C PHE A 178 10.42 -10.07 1.41
N PRO A 179 11.27 -10.66 2.27
CA PRO A 179 11.26 -12.10 2.44
C PRO A 179 9.90 -12.44 3.03
N ALA A 180 9.07 -13.13 2.25
CA ALA A 180 7.98 -13.90 2.82
C ALA A 180 8.63 -14.86 3.82
N PHE A 181 8.50 -14.53 5.11
CA PHE A 181 9.09 -15.26 6.24
C PHE A 181 10.61 -15.18 6.32
N GLY A 182 11.12 -14.13 6.97
CA GLY A 182 12.52 -14.02 7.43
C GLY A 182 12.86 -15.00 8.55
N LEU A 183 12.74 -16.30 8.29
CA LEU A 183 13.18 -17.35 9.19
C LEU A 183 14.71 -17.38 9.18
N GLY A 184 15.33 -16.50 9.97
CA GLY A 184 16.78 -16.55 10.23
C GLY A 184 17.47 -15.20 10.35
N ASN A 185 16.88 -14.10 9.87
CA ASN A 185 17.47 -12.78 10.00
C ASN A 185 17.21 -12.22 11.41
N PRO A 186 18.24 -12.00 12.26
CA PRO A 186 18.04 -11.55 13.63
C PRO A 186 17.34 -10.20 13.75
N ILE A 187 17.57 -9.28 12.80
CA ILE A 187 16.89 -7.97 12.77
C ILE A 187 15.42 -8.16 12.45
N GLN A 188 15.08 -8.95 11.43
CA GLN A 188 13.69 -9.15 11.04
C GLN A 188 12.89 -9.85 12.14
N VAL A 189 13.46 -10.88 12.78
CA VAL A 189 12.82 -11.57 13.91
C VAL A 189 12.63 -10.61 15.10
N HIS A 190 13.65 -9.82 15.42
CA HIS A 190 13.57 -8.84 16.50
C HIS A 190 12.48 -7.80 16.25
N LEU A 191 12.45 -7.23 15.04
CA LEU A 191 11.47 -6.24 14.64
C LEU A 191 10.05 -6.81 14.61
N GLN A 192 9.85 -8.03 14.12
CA GLN A 192 8.54 -8.69 14.13
C GLN A 192 8.00 -8.86 15.57
N ASN A 193 8.87 -9.23 16.52
CA ASN A 193 8.48 -9.41 17.92
C ASN A 193 8.22 -8.09 18.66
N LYS A 194 8.74 -6.98 18.15
CA LYS A 194 8.63 -5.65 18.75
C LYS A 194 7.72 -4.70 17.97
N ARG A 195 7.13 -5.17 16.88
CA ARG A 195 6.27 -4.38 15.99
C ARG A 195 5.07 -3.83 16.75
N PHE A 196 4.64 -2.62 16.42
CA PHE A 196 3.39 -2.06 16.94
C PHE A 196 2.21 -2.97 16.58
N SER A 197 1.32 -3.18 17.56
CA SER A 197 0.03 -3.82 17.32
C SER A 197 -0.89 -2.91 16.50
N ASP A 198 -1.97 -3.48 15.97
CA ASP A 198 -3.01 -2.73 15.27
C ASP A 198 -3.60 -1.62 16.17
N GLU A 199 -3.84 -1.93 17.44
CA GLU A 199 -4.37 -1.00 18.43
C GLU A 199 -3.39 0.12 18.77
N GLU A 200 -2.10 -0.19 18.89
CA GLU A 200 -1.06 0.80 19.16
C GLU A 200 -0.92 1.78 18.00
N LEU A 201 -0.85 1.27 16.77
CA LEU A 201 -0.78 2.13 15.59
C LEU A 201 -2.06 2.95 15.43
N ARG A 202 -3.23 2.34 15.63
CA ARG A 202 -4.51 3.06 15.63
C ARG A 202 -4.55 4.19 16.67
N ALA A 203 -4.05 3.94 17.89
CA ALA A 203 -3.97 4.95 18.95
C ALA A 203 -2.98 6.06 18.62
N ALA A 204 -1.90 5.78 17.88
CA ALA A 204 -0.95 6.79 17.42
C ALA A 204 -1.53 7.70 16.32
N ILE A 205 -2.37 7.16 15.44
CA ILE A 205 -2.99 7.90 14.32
C ILE A 205 -4.20 8.72 14.79
N ALA A 206 -5.05 8.15 15.65
CA ALA A 206 -6.32 8.74 16.08
C ALA A 206 -6.29 10.22 16.52
N PRO A 207 -5.32 10.70 17.34
CA PRO A 207 -5.27 12.10 17.75
C PRO A 207 -4.84 13.05 16.63
N LYS A 208 -4.20 12.55 15.57
CA LYS A 208 -3.64 13.36 14.48
C LYS A 208 -4.55 13.38 13.27
N ASN A 209 -5.10 12.22 12.91
CA ASN A 209 -5.95 12.06 11.74
C ASN A 209 -7.07 11.04 11.98
N PRO A 210 -8.24 11.47 12.47
CA PRO A 210 -9.37 10.57 12.71
C PRO A 210 -10.01 10.03 11.42
N GLU A 211 -9.93 10.77 10.30
CA GLU A 211 -10.48 10.32 9.01
C GLU A 211 -9.68 9.16 8.43
N LEU A 212 -8.35 9.18 8.58
CA LEU A 212 -7.49 8.05 8.24
C LEU A 212 -7.82 6.80 9.07
N VAL A 213 -8.12 6.99 10.37
CA VAL A 213 -8.58 5.88 11.23
C VAL A 213 -9.91 5.34 10.76
N GLU A 214 -10.87 6.19 10.39
CA GLU A 214 -12.16 5.74 9.85
C GLU A 214 -11.99 4.94 8.56
N LEU A 215 -11.12 5.40 7.65
CA LEU A 215 -10.78 4.65 6.45
C LEU A 215 -10.20 3.27 6.80
N PHE A 216 -9.20 3.20 7.67
CA PHE A 216 -8.57 1.93 8.05
C PHE A 216 -9.52 0.99 8.80
N ASP A 217 -10.37 1.52 9.68
CA ASP A 217 -11.40 0.73 10.34
C ASP A 217 -12.41 0.19 9.33
N THR A 218 -12.77 0.97 8.31
CA THR A 218 -13.63 0.51 7.20
C THR A 218 -12.95 -0.61 6.41
N LEU A 219 -11.69 -0.42 5.97
CA LEU A 219 -10.94 -1.43 5.22
C LEU A 219 -10.72 -2.72 6.03
N ARG A 220 -10.53 -2.60 7.35
CA ARG A 220 -10.42 -3.75 8.26
C ARG A 220 -11.75 -4.48 8.38
N ALA A 221 -12.85 -3.75 8.56
CA ALA A 221 -14.19 -4.33 8.67
C ALA A 221 -14.64 -5.03 7.37
N THR A 222 -14.18 -4.53 6.22
CA THR A 222 -14.49 -5.12 4.90
C THR A 222 -13.46 -6.13 4.39
N SER A 223 -12.42 -6.43 5.18
CA SER A 223 -11.28 -7.24 4.75
C SER A 223 -10.69 -6.79 3.41
N ALA A 224 -10.68 -5.48 3.14
CA ALA A 224 -10.33 -4.93 1.84
C ALA A 224 -8.93 -5.34 1.36
N LEU A 225 -7.95 -5.41 2.28
CA LEU A 225 -6.58 -5.83 1.97
C LEU A 225 -6.43 -7.35 1.78
N ALA A 226 -7.49 -8.12 1.99
CA ALA A 226 -7.56 -9.51 1.55
C ALA A 226 -7.94 -9.64 0.07
N PHE A 227 -8.35 -8.54 -0.58
CA PHE A 227 -8.61 -8.50 -2.01
C PHE A 227 -7.30 -8.30 -2.78
N GLU A 228 -6.80 -9.38 -3.36
CA GLU A 228 -5.64 -9.38 -4.24
C GLU A 228 -6.03 -8.87 -5.62
N LEU A 229 -5.38 -7.79 -6.06
CA LEU A 229 -5.66 -7.17 -7.35
C LEU A 229 -5.18 -8.07 -8.50
N SER A 230 -6.02 -8.24 -9.52
CA SER A 230 -5.54 -8.74 -10.80
C SER A 230 -4.73 -7.65 -11.50
N ALA A 231 -4.03 -7.99 -12.59
CA ALA A 231 -3.37 -6.98 -13.44
C ALA A 231 -4.37 -5.90 -13.91
N ILE A 232 -5.63 -6.29 -14.16
CA ILE A 232 -6.70 -5.37 -14.54
C ILE A 232 -7.03 -4.44 -13.37
N GLY A 233 -7.30 -4.98 -12.19
CA GLY A 233 -7.62 -4.18 -11.00
C GLY A 233 -6.49 -3.22 -10.62
N HIS A 234 -5.25 -3.66 -10.76
CA HIS A 234 -4.07 -2.83 -10.56
C HIS A 234 -4.01 -1.65 -11.53
N THR A 235 -4.17 -1.91 -12.83
CA THR A 235 -4.17 -0.89 -13.88
C THR A 235 -5.26 0.17 -13.62
N ILE A 236 -6.46 -0.28 -13.23
CA ILE A 236 -7.59 0.60 -12.87
C ILE A 236 -7.27 1.44 -11.64
N GLY A 237 -6.83 0.80 -10.56
CA GLY A 237 -6.50 1.49 -9.31
C GLY A 237 -5.41 2.54 -9.49
N LEU A 238 -4.37 2.21 -10.26
CA LEU A 238 -3.24 3.11 -10.53
C LEU A 238 -3.64 4.31 -11.39
N GLU A 239 -4.39 4.11 -12.47
CA GLU A 239 -4.82 5.23 -13.32
C GLU A 239 -5.81 6.14 -12.60
N ASN A 240 -6.67 5.59 -11.73
CA ASN A 240 -7.55 6.40 -10.90
C ASN A 240 -6.78 7.16 -9.81
N PHE A 241 -5.76 6.55 -9.19
CA PHE A 241 -4.90 7.25 -8.24
C PHE A 241 -4.19 8.45 -8.91
N LYS A 242 -3.70 8.27 -10.13
CA LYS A 242 -3.10 9.36 -10.93
C LYS A 242 -4.10 10.43 -11.37
N SER A 243 -5.39 10.11 -11.52
CA SER A 243 -6.40 11.07 -11.96
C SER A 243 -6.80 12.05 -10.85
N VAL A 244 -6.75 11.61 -9.59
CA VAL A 244 -7.05 12.43 -8.41
C VAL A 244 -5.85 13.24 -7.90
N GLY A 245 -4.74 13.25 -8.65
CA GLY A 245 -3.53 14.00 -8.31
C GLY A 245 -2.49 13.21 -7.51
N GLY A 246 -2.66 11.89 -7.36
CA GLY A 246 -1.66 11.02 -6.73
C GLY A 246 -0.36 11.00 -7.50
N ASP A 247 0.76 11.22 -6.80
CA ASP A 247 2.10 11.12 -7.35
C ASP A 247 2.60 9.67 -7.28
N THR A 248 3.11 9.16 -8.41
CA THR A 248 3.66 7.80 -8.52
C THR A 248 5.18 7.77 -8.67
N THR A 249 5.85 8.93 -8.55
CA THR A 249 7.29 9.11 -8.82
C THR A 249 8.22 8.30 -7.91
N VAL A 250 7.72 7.70 -6.82
CA VAL A 250 8.58 7.04 -5.82
C VAL A 250 8.64 5.50 -5.91
N SER A 251 7.79 4.81 -6.69
CA SER A 251 7.89 3.33 -6.74
C SER A 251 7.21 2.60 -7.91
N ALA A 252 6.24 3.21 -8.61
CA ALA A 252 5.38 2.45 -9.53
C ALA A 252 6.03 2.14 -10.90
N GLU A 253 6.88 3.03 -11.41
CA GLU A 253 7.41 2.90 -12.79
C GLU A 253 8.58 1.92 -12.93
N ASP A 254 9.23 1.52 -11.83
CA ASP A 254 10.30 0.52 -11.86
C ASP A 254 9.79 -0.90 -11.52
N ASN A 255 8.69 -1.02 -10.78
CA ASN A 255 8.14 -2.33 -10.37
C ASN A 255 7.33 -3.04 -11.46
N TRP A 256 6.69 -2.31 -12.40
CA TRP A 256 5.88 -2.94 -13.46
C TRP A 256 6.69 -3.65 -14.55
N LYS A 257 7.97 -3.28 -14.74
CA LYS A 257 8.84 -3.91 -15.75
C LYS A 257 9.39 -5.27 -15.30
N ASN A 258 9.21 -5.61 -14.02
CA ASN A 258 9.76 -6.80 -13.39
C ASN A 258 8.68 -7.84 -13.02
N LEU A 259 7.43 -7.64 -13.44
CA LEU A 259 6.34 -8.63 -13.42
C LEU A 259 6.12 -9.20 -14.84
#